data_AF-A0A954X0J7-F1
#
_entry.id   AF-A0A954X0J7-F1
#
_cell.length_a   1.000
_cell.length_b   1.000
_cell.length_c   1.000
_cell.angle_alpha   90.00
_cell.angle_beta   90.00
_cell.angle_gamma   90.00
#
_symmetry.space_group_name_H-M   'P 1'
#
loop_
_entity.id
_entity.type
_entity.pdbx_description
1 polymer ?
#
loop_
_entity_poly.entity_id
_entity_poly.type
_entity_poly.pdbx_seq_one_letter_code
_entity_poly.pdbx_strand_id
1 'polypeptide(L)'
;MVYSFPSDEKLWQRYGELRAESLRAHGDIRLATEFYVAHREAMDVDAEIAWPERFNHDEESAIQHAMNLKLQDEAAFFAEYQNEPLPTDAGTDDELTPDQIAGKTNRMQRRVIPIGCNHVTMFIDVQANLLFFVVAAWEDDFTGYVVDYGAFPDQKRAYFTLRDARNTLALATKASGLEGSIYAGLEQLTGEYLSREWKRDDGAMLRIERCLIDANWGSSTDVVYQFCRQSSHASVIMPSHGRFVGASSQPFSEYRRKPGDRLGHNWRMPNVHGKRAVRHVVYDTNYWKTFIHARLAVAMGDRGCLSLFGDSPDQHRLFAEHLSAEYRVKTEGRGRTVDEWKMRPERGDNHWFDCLVGCSVAASIQGAV
;
A
#
# COMPACT_ATOMS: atom_id res chain seq x y z
N MET A 1 17.27 30.17 6.53
CA MET A 1 16.31 31.15 5.94
C MET A 1 15.28 31.57 6.98
N VAL A 2 14.61 30.61 7.61
CA VAL A 2 13.62 30.78 8.69
C VAL A 2 14.31 30.43 10.03
N TYR A 3 14.17 31.30 11.04
CA TYR A 3 14.66 31.05 12.40
C TYR A 3 13.61 30.35 13.28
N SER A 4 12.33 30.70 13.09
CA SER A 4 11.21 30.05 13.75
C SER A 4 10.08 29.88 12.74
N PHE A 5 9.50 28.68 12.66
CA PHE A 5 8.37 28.41 11.78
C PHE A 5 7.05 28.86 12.42
N PRO A 6 6.05 29.22 11.60
CA PRO A 6 4.74 29.57 12.11
C PRO A 6 4.06 28.42 12.84
N SER A 7 3.33 28.73 13.91
CA SER A 7 2.75 27.73 14.82
C SER A 7 1.39 27.18 14.38
N ASP A 8 0.64 27.89 13.53
CA ASP A 8 -0.66 27.42 13.03
C ASP A 8 -0.52 26.49 11.81
N GLU A 9 -0.19 25.24 12.07
CA GLU A 9 -0.05 24.21 11.04
C GLU A 9 -1.33 23.97 10.23
N LYS A 10 -2.53 24.20 10.80
CA LYS A 10 -3.80 23.91 10.12
C LYS A 10 -4.07 24.89 8.99
N LEU A 11 -3.79 26.17 9.22
CA LEU A 11 -3.91 27.19 8.17
C LEU A 11 -2.88 26.97 7.06
N TRP A 12 -1.66 26.56 7.40
CA TRP A 12 -0.62 26.25 6.40
C TRP A 12 -0.90 24.96 5.61
N GLN A 13 -1.54 23.95 6.22
CA GLN A 13 -2.04 22.78 5.48
C GLN A 13 -3.11 23.18 4.46
N ARG A 14 -4.09 23.99 4.88
CA ARG A 14 -5.14 24.49 3.98
C ARG A 14 -4.56 25.36 2.86
N TYR A 15 -3.57 26.20 3.17
CA TYR A 15 -2.82 26.97 2.18
C TYR A 15 -2.16 26.07 1.14
N GLY A 16 -1.51 24.97 1.56
CA GLY A 16 -0.91 23.99 0.67
C GLY A 16 -1.91 23.34 -0.30
N GLU A 17 -3.10 22.99 0.18
CA GLU A 17 -4.19 22.46 -0.66
C GLU A 17 -4.61 23.47 -1.75
N LEU A 18 -4.84 24.73 -1.35
CA LEU A 18 -5.23 25.83 -2.26
C LEU A 18 -4.11 26.15 -3.26
N ARG A 19 -2.85 26.07 -2.85
CA ARG A 19 -1.69 26.24 -3.73
C ARG A 19 -1.65 25.16 -4.81
N ALA A 20 -1.86 23.91 -4.42
CA ALA A 20 -1.91 22.80 -5.37
C ALA A 20 -3.13 22.88 -6.31
N GLU A 21 -4.26 23.41 -5.85
CA GLU A 21 -5.43 23.69 -6.69
C GLU A 21 -5.16 24.84 -7.68
N SER A 22 -4.61 25.96 -7.20
CA SER A 22 -4.29 27.14 -8.02
C SER A 22 -3.29 26.80 -9.13
N LEU A 23 -2.24 26.04 -8.81
CA LEU A 23 -1.25 25.61 -9.80
C LEU A 23 -1.87 24.69 -10.87
N ARG A 24 -2.85 23.86 -10.51
CA ARG A 24 -3.57 22.99 -11.46
C ARG A 24 -4.55 23.75 -12.35
N ALA A 25 -5.27 24.73 -11.79
CA ALA A 25 -6.34 25.43 -12.48
C ALA A 25 -5.85 26.66 -13.26
N HIS A 26 -4.84 27.36 -12.75
CA HIS A 26 -4.43 28.68 -13.23
C HIS A 26 -2.93 28.78 -13.57
N GLY A 27 -2.12 27.81 -13.15
CA GLY A 27 -0.67 27.80 -13.38
C GLY A 27 0.12 28.76 -12.49
N ASP A 28 -0.52 29.34 -11.48
CA ASP A 28 0.08 30.23 -10.48
C ASP A 28 -0.48 29.97 -9.07
N ILE A 29 -0.06 30.76 -8.08
CA ILE A 29 -0.43 30.58 -6.67
C ILE A 29 -1.53 31.53 -6.18
N ARG A 30 -2.29 32.18 -7.09
CA ARG A 30 -3.23 33.26 -6.73
C ARG A 30 -4.24 32.89 -5.63
N LEU A 31 -4.83 31.69 -5.68
CA LEU A 31 -5.83 31.28 -4.68
C LEU A 31 -5.21 31.10 -3.29
N ALA A 32 -3.96 30.63 -3.25
CA ALA A 32 -3.22 30.49 -2.00
C ALA A 32 -2.82 31.85 -1.46
N THR A 33 -2.31 32.75 -2.31
CA THR A 33 -1.94 34.12 -1.91
C THR A 33 -3.15 34.90 -1.39
N GLU A 34 -4.32 34.83 -2.04
CA GLU A 34 -5.56 35.42 -1.54
C GLU A 34 -5.94 34.88 -0.15
N PHE A 35 -5.83 33.57 0.06
CA PHE A 35 -6.08 32.95 1.36
C PHE A 35 -5.08 33.40 2.43
N TYR A 36 -3.79 33.50 2.08
CA TYR A 36 -2.74 33.98 2.98
C TYR A 36 -2.96 35.43 3.39
N VAL A 37 -3.29 36.31 2.46
CA VAL A 37 -3.61 37.72 2.77
C VAL A 37 -4.77 37.83 3.75
N ALA A 38 -5.81 37.01 3.58
CA ALA A 38 -6.98 37.01 4.46
C ALA A 38 -6.69 36.49 5.89
N HIS A 39 -5.63 35.68 6.08
CA HIS A 39 -5.32 35.03 7.37
C HIS A 39 -3.91 35.35 7.88
N ARG A 40 -3.25 36.36 7.31
CA ARG A 40 -1.82 36.63 7.52
C ARG A 40 -1.43 36.73 8.99
N GLU A 41 -2.20 37.48 9.78
CA GLU A 41 -1.92 37.64 11.21
C GLU A 41 -1.87 36.31 11.96
N ALA A 42 -2.75 35.35 11.62
CA ALA A 42 -2.78 34.02 12.23
C ALA A 42 -1.74 33.06 11.63
N MET A 43 -1.43 33.22 10.34
CA MET A 43 -0.46 32.38 9.64
C MET A 43 1.00 32.76 9.93
N ASP A 44 1.27 34.00 10.31
CA ASP A 44 2.63 34.48 10.62
C ASP A 44 2.97 34.36 12.12
N VAL A 45 2.05 33.85 12.96
CA VAL A 45 2.26 33.73 14.42
C VAL A 45 3.50 32.87 14.71
N ASP A 46 4.38 33.41 15.56
CA ASP A 46 5.64 32.80 15.99
C ASP A 46 6.68 32.59 14.87
N ALA A 47 6.43 33.09 13.66
CA ALA A 47 7.37 32.99 12.55
C ALA A 47 8.46 34.07 12.62
N GLU A 48 9.72 33.65 12.50
CA GLU A 48 10.87 34.54 12.42
C GLU A 48 11.68 34.23 11.16
N ILE A 49 11.96 35.25 10.34
CA ILE A 49 12.68 35.08 9.07
C ILE A 49 13.92 35.97 9.00
N ALA A 50 15.00 35.42 8.44
CA ALA A 50 16.30 36.08 8.40
C ALA A 50 16.36 37.26 7.42
N TRP A 51 15.57 37.22 6.34
CA TRP A 51 15.57 38.25 5.30
C TRP A 51 14.14 38.60 4.85
N PRO A 52 13.49 39.60 5.49
CA PRO A 52 12.10 39.98 5.23
C PRO A 52 11.80 40.43 3.79
N GLU A 53 12.78 40.99 3.09
CA GLU A 53 12.63 41.49 1.71
C GLU A 53 12.79 40.39 0.64
N ARG A 54 13.08 39.14 1.03
CA ARG A 54 13.32 38.04 0.09
C ARG A 54 12.03 37.27 -0.21
N PHE A 55 11.33 37.68 -1.26
CA PHE A 55 10.16 37.00 -1.83
C PHE A 55 9.98 37.36 -3.31
N ASN A 56 9.24 36.55 -4.06
CA ASN A 56 8.94 36.81 -5.46
C ASN A 56 7.79 37.83 -5.60
N HIS A 57 7.66 38.43 -6.79
CA HIS A 57 6.65 39.45 -7.09
C HIS A 57 5.19 38.98 -6.98
N ASP A 58 4.96 37.67 -6.99
CA ASP A 58 3.67 37.00 -6.84
C ASP A 58 3.38 36.53 -5.40
N GLU A 59 4.23 36.94 -4.46
CA GLU A 59 4.16 36.63 -3.03
C GLU A 59 4.11 37.94 -2.20
N GLU A 60 3.57 37.84 -1.00
CA GLU A 60 3.24 38.98 -0.12
C GLU A 60 4.21 39.13 1.06
N SER A 61 5.01 38.10 1.34
CA SER A 61 6.00 38.12 2.40
C SER A 61 7.10 37.08 2.20
N ALA A 62 8.24 37.30 2.83
CA ALA A 62 9.30 36.29 2.90
C ALA A 62 8.88 35.01 3.63
N ILE A 63 7.94 35.10 4.59
CA ILE A 63 7.40 33.92 5.30
C ILE A 63 6.60 33.07 4.31
N GLN A 64 5.74 33.69 3.50
CA GLN A 64 5.03 33.01 2.43
C GLN A 64 5.99 32.38 1.43
N HIS A 65 7.05 33.10 1.05
CA HIS A 65 8.09 32.59 0.16
C HIS A 65 8.78 31.35 0.73
N ALA A 66 9.21 31.40 2.00
CA ALA A 66 9.84 30.27 2.67
C ALA A 66 8.90 29.04 2.74
N MET A 67 7.63 29.26 3.05
CA MET A 67 6.63 28.20 3.10
C MET A 67 6.32 27.65 1.71
N ASN A 68 6.33 28.47 0.65
CA ASN A 68 6.19 28.02 -0.73
C ASN A 68 7.36 27.12 -1.17
N LEU A 69 8.59 27.49 -0.82
CA LEU A 69 9.78 26.68 -1.10
C LEU A 69 9.71 25.35 -0.34
N LYS A 70 9.36 25.40 0.95
CA LYS A 70 9.16 24.19 1.78
C LYS A 70 8.07 23.27 1.22
N LEU A 71 6.94 23.82 0.77
CA LEU A 71 5.83 23.06 0.18
C LEU A 71 6.13 22.53 -1.22
N GLN A 72 7.10 23.10 -1.92
CA GLN A 72 7.52 22.64 -3.24
C GLN A 72 8.45 21.44 -3.14
N ASP A 73 9.49 21.54 -2.31
CA ASP A 73 10.43 20.46 -2.02
C ASP A 73 11.03 20.68 -0.63
N GLU A 74 10.49 19.97 0.35
CA GLU A 74 10.87 20.13 1.75
C GLU A 74 12.34 19.73 1.97
N ALA A 75 12.80 18.66 1.33
CA ALA A 75 14.17 18.18 1.49
C ALA A 75 15.17 19.19 0.92
N ALA A 76 14.92 19.71 -0.29
CA ALA A 76 15.75 20.75 -0.88
C ALA A 76 15.71 22.05 -0.07
N PHE A 77 14.54 22.43 0.46
CA PHE A 77 14.39 23.62 1.31
C PHE A 77 15.28 23.53 2.57
N PHE A 78 15.24 22.41 3.28
CA PHE A 78 16.04 22.21 4.47
C PHE A 78 17.55 22.12 4.15
N ALA A 79 17.93 21.45 3.08
CA ALA A 79 19.32 21.33 2.64
C ALA A 79 19.91 22.67 2.17
N GLU A 80 19.24 23.36 1.23
CA GLU A 80 19.78 24.55 0.56
C GLU A 80 19.53 25.86 1.33
N TYR A 81 18.35 25.99 1.96
CA TYR A 81 17.92 27.27 2.55
C TYR A 81 18.06 27.31 4.08
N GLN A 82 17.97 26.17 4.76
CA GLN A 82 18.19 26.09 6.21
C GLN A 82 19.63 25.69 6.59
N ASN A 83 20.42 25.11 5.67
CA ASN A 83 21.69 24.44 5.99
C ASN A 83 21.55 23.36 7.09
N GLU A 84 20.33 22.87 7.27
CA GLU A 84 19.97 21.78 8.16
C GLU A 84 19.36 20.71 7.27
N PRO A 85 20.18 20.05 6.41
CA PRO A 85 19.66 19.01 5.53
C PRO A 85 18.90 18.03 6.40
N LEU A 86 17.64 17.77 6.03
CA LEU A 86 16.92 16.66 6.61
C LEU A 86 17.84 15.44 6.51
N PRO A 87 17.84 14.56 7.52
CA PRO A 87 18.55 13.30 7.41
C PRO A 87 18.27 12.77 6.01
N THR A 88 19.33 12.50 5.25
CA THR A 88 19.15 11.64 4.10
C THR A 88 18.53 10.40 4.71
N ASP A 89 17.26 10.14 4.40
CA ASP A 89 16.64 8.85 4.64
C ASP A 89 17.38 7.91 3.69
N ALA A 90 18.65 7.65 4.03
CA ALA A 90 19.39 6.51 3.62
C ALA A 90 18.49 5.38 4.09
N GLY A 91 17.70 4.84 3.15
CA GLY A 91 17.20 3.49 3.27
C GLY A 91 18.35 2.72 3.87
N THR A 92 18.12 2.14 5.04
CA THR A 92 19.11 1.33 5.75
C THR A 92 19.81 0.44 4.71
N ASP A 93 21.13 0.21 4.79
CA ASP A 93 21.90 -0.68 3.89
C ASP A 93 21.25 -2.08 3.65
N ASP A 94 20.20 -2.40 4.40
CA ASP A 94 19.33 -3.57 4.33
C ASP A 94 18.07 -3.44 3.42
N GLU A 95 17.83 -2.33 2.71
CA GLU A 95 16.68 -2.22 1.78
C GLU A 95 16.90 -3.04 0.50
N LEU A 96 15.95 -3.91 0.18
CA LEU A 96 16.02 -4.76 -1.00
C LEU A 96 15.76 -3.94 -2.28
N THR A 97 16.70 -4.02 -3.21
CA THR A 97 16.56 -3.45 -4.56
C THR A 97 15.59 -4.28 -5.42
N PRO A 98 14.98 -3.68 -6.46
CA PRO A 98 14.16 -4.44 -7.42
C PRO A 98 14.90 -5.64 -8.01
N ASP A 99 16.20 -5.50 -8.32
CA ASP A 99 17.00 -6.58 -8.90
C ASP A 99 17.21 -7.74 -7.91
N GLN A 100 17.43 -7.44 -6.63
CA GLN A 100 17.52 -8.47 -5.59
C GLN A 100 16.20 -9.23 -5.44
N ILE A 101 15.06 -8.52 -5.43
CA ILE A 101 13.73 -9.13 -5.32
C ILE A 101 13.41 -9.97 -6.56
N ALA A 102 13.61 -9.42 -7.76
CA ALA A 102 13.39 -10.12 -9.03
C ALA A 102 14.29 -11.36 -9.16
N GLY A 103 15.50 -11.30 -8.58
CA GLY A 103 16.44 -12.41 -8.53
C GLY A 103 16.01 -13.58 -7.64
N LYS A 104 14.99 -13.44 -6.79
CA LYS A 104 14.49 -14.50 -5.87
C LYS A 104 13.71 -15.62 -6.54
N THR A 105 14.16 -16.04 -7.71
CA THR A 105 13.52 -17.09 -8.51
C THR A 105 13.82 -18.49 -7.98
N ASN A 106 12.83 -19.38 -7.99
CA ASN A 106 12.95 -20.76 -7.49
C ASN A 106 12.99 -21.83 -8.60
N ARG A 107 12.93 -21.42 -9.88
CA ARG A 107 12.90 -22.28 -11.08
C ARG A 107 11.69 -23.23 -11.19
N MET A 108 10.68 -23.04 -10.35
CA MET A 108 9.44 -23.79 -10.44
C MET A 108 8.50 -23.18 -11.48
N GLN A 109 7.67 -23.99 -12.13
CA GLN A 109 6.72 -23.45 -13.10
C GLN A 109 5.66 -22.57 -12.40
N ARG A 110 5.25 -21.49 -13.07
CA ARG A 110 4.13 -20.65 -12.63
C ARG A 110 2.89 -21.52 -12.38
N ARG A 111 2.16 -21.26 -11.29
CA ARG A 111 0.98 -22.03 -10.83
C ARG A 111 1.23 -23.47 -10.37
N VAL A 112 2.48 -23.86 -10.12
CA VAL A 112 2.81 -25.11 -9.44
C VAL A 112 3.10 -24.83 -7.98
N ILE A 113 2.56 -25.66 -7.08
CA ILE A 113 2.75 -25.52 -5.64
C ILE A 113 3.88 -26.45 -5.17
N PRO A 114 4.86 -25.95 -4.39
CA PRO A 114 5.87 -26.80 -3.75
C PRO A 114 5.28 -27.80 -2.76
N ILE A 115 5.92 -28.97 -2.63
CA ILE A 115 5.45 -30.06 -1.77
C ILE A 115 5.28 -29.68 -0.29
N GLY A 116 6.10 -28.75 0.23
CA GLY A 116 6.04 -28.30 1.62
C GLY A 116 4.84 -27.40 1.94
N CYS A 117 4.19 -26.85 0.92
CA CYS A 117 3.11 -25.90 1.13
C CYS A 117 1.81 -26.60 1.55
N ASN A 118 1.20 -26.07 2.61
CA ASN A 118 -0.09 -26.50 3.14
C ASN A 118 -1.18 -25.45 2.93
N HIS A 119 -0.82 -24.18 2.72
CA HIS A 119 -1.79 -23.09 2.57
C HIS A 119 -1.64 -22.42 1.21
N VAL A 120 -2.78 -22.11 0.58
CA VAL A 120 -2.83 -21.29 -0.64
C VAL A 120 -3.76 -20.11 -0.41
N THR A 121 -3.24 -18.92 -0.64
CA THR A 121 -3.93 -17.66 -0.35
C THR A 121 -3.92 -16.74 -1.55
N MET A 122 -4.96 -15.92 -1.66
CA MET A 122 -5.06 -14.90 -2.68
C MET A 122 -5.38 -13.55 -2.03
N PHE A 123 -4.90 -12.48 -2.65
CA PHE A 123 -5.33 -11.13 -2.33
C PHE A 123 -5.69 -10.39 -3.61
N ILE A 124 -6.71 -9.54 -3.53
CA ILE A 124 -7.13 -8.65 -4.61
C ILE A 124 -7.12 -7.21 -4.09
N ASP A 125 -6.29 -6.38 -4.72
CA ASP A 125 -6.28 -4.93 -4.54
C ASP A 125 -7.17 -4.27 -5.60
N VAL A 126 -8.13 -3.46 -5.15
CA VAL A 126 -9.18 -2.88 -6.00
C VAL A 126 -8.81 -1.45 -6.38
N GLN A 127 -8.49 -1.24 -7.66
CA GLN A 127 -8.26 0.07 -8.25
C GLN A 127 -9.35 0.41 -9.27
N ALA A 128 -9.56 1.71 -9.53
CA ALA A 128 -10.64 2.17 -10.40
C ALA A 128 -10.71 1.44 -11.76
N ASN A 129 -9.55 1.24 -12.38
CA ASN A 129 -9.44 0.64 -13.72
C ASN A 129 -9.03 -0.82 -13.72
N LEU A 130 -8.45 -1.34 -12.63
CA LEU A 130 -7.82 -2.66 -12.57
C LEU A 130 -8.02 -3.32 -11.21
N LEU A 131 -8.04 -4.64 -11.20
CA LEU A 131 -7.87 -5.44 -9.99
C LEU A 131 -6.47 -6.04 -10.02
N PHE A 132 -5.58 -5.62 -9.12
CA PHE A 132 -4.30 -6.29 -8.96
C PHE A 132 -4.50 -7.51 -8.05
N PHE A 133 -3.79 -8.60 -8.32
CA PHE A 133 -3.87 -9.78 -7.48
C PHE A 133 -2.53 -10.50 -7.34
N VAL A 134 -2.39 -11.21 -6.23
CA VAL A 134 -1.30 -12.16 -5.96
C VAL A 134 -1.91 -13.45 -5.44
N VAL A 135 -1.33 -14.58 -5.82
CA VAL A 135 -1.55 -15.89 -5.23
C VAL A 135 -0.22 -16.37 -4.68
N ALA A 136 -0.20 -16.70 -3.39
CA ALA A 136 0.95 -17.23 -2.70
C ALA A 136 0.62 -18.55 -2.02
N ALA A 137 1.58 -19.47 -2.05
CA ALA A 137 1.55 -20.71 -1.29
C ALA A 137 2.54 -20.62 -0.12
N TRP A 138 2.18 -21.25 1.00
CA TRP A 138 2.92 -21.14 2.25
C TRP A 138 3.07 -22.51 2.92
N GLU A 139 4.25 -22.74 3.46
CA GLU A 139 4.49 -23.72 4.51
C GLU A 139 4.00 -23.17 5.85
N ASP A 140 3.88 -24.03 6.86
CA ASP A 140 3.33 -23.66 8.18
C ASP A 140 4.18 -22.60 8.90
N ASP A 141 5.43 -22.41 8.49
CA ASP A 141 6.41 -21.50 9.10
C ASP A 141 6.66 -20.20 8.33
N PHE A 142 5.77 -19.88 7.38
CA PHE A 142 5.89 -18.76 6.46
C PHE A 142 7.06 -18.82 5.47
N THR A 143 7.69 -19.98 5.27
CA THR A 143 8.40 -20.23 4.01
C THR A 143 7.37 -20.12 2.88
N GLY A 144 7.61 -19.19 1.96
CA GLY A 144 6.59 -18.68 1.05
C GLY A 144 7.01 -18.74 -0.41
N TYR A 145 6.01 -18.88 -1.27
CA TYR A 145 6.19 -19.00 -2.71
C TYR A 145 5.11 -18.19 -3.40
N VAL A 146 5.50 -17.11 -4.08
CA VAL A 146 4.60 -16.43 -5.01
C VAL A 146 4.43 -17.36 -6.21
N VAL A 147 3.22 -17.87 -6.41
CA VAL A 147 2.91 -18.87 -7.45
C VAL A 147 2.19 -18.26 -8.66
N ASP A 148 1.49 -17.14 -8.46
CA ASP A 148 0.88 -16.37 -9.52
C ASP A 148 0.66 -14.91 -9.09
N TYR A 149 0.65 -13.98 -10.03
CA TYR A 149 0.23 -12.59 -9.83
C TYR A 149 -0.15 -11.96 -11.16
N GLY A 150 -0.92 -10.88 -11.11
CA GLY A 150 -1.30 -10.16 -12.31
C GLY A 150 -2.24 -8.99 -12.04
N ALA A 151 -2.79 -8.46 -13.13
CA ALA A 151 -3.92 -7.55 -13.08
C ALA A 151 -5.09 -8.12 -13.90
N PHE A 152 -6.30 -7.84 -13.46
CA PHE A 152 -7.51 -8.07 -14.21
C PHE A 152 -8.15 -6.73 -14.58
N PRO A 153 -8.42 -6.48 -15.87
CA PRO A 153 -8.11 -7.34 -17.02
C PRO A 153 -6.59 -7.40 -17.31
N ASP A 154 -6.15 -8.48 -17.96
CA ASP A 154 -4.74 -8.62 -18.38
C ASP A 154 -4.37 -7.53 -19.41
N GLN A 155 -3.27 -6.81 -19.16
CA GLN A 155 -2.77 -5.76 -20.04
C GLN A 155 -2.04 -6.28 -21.28
N LYS A 156 -1.77 -7.59 -21.37
CA LYS A 156 -1.07 -8.25 -22.50
C LYS A 156 0.30 -7.66 -22.81
N ARG A 157 0.97 -7.14 -21.78
CA ARG A 157 2.33 -6.58 -21.85
C ARG A 157 3.07 -6.88 -20.55
N ALA A 158 4.37 -7.07 -20.66
CA ALA A 158 5.22 -7.37 -19.51
C ALA A 158 5.36 -6.19 -18.54
N TYR A 159 5.26 -4.96 -19.06
CA TYR A 159 5.46 -3.74 -18.28
C TYR A 159 4.31 -2.75 -18.48
N PHE A 160 3.72 -2.27 -17.38
CA PHE A 160 2.61 -1.33 -17.36
C PHE A 160 2.49 -0.62 -16.02
N THR A 161 1.77 0.49 -16.02
CA THR A 161 1.32 1.21 -14.81
C THR A 161 -0.20 1.28 -14.80
N LEU A 162 -0.79 1.58 -13.65
CA LEU A 162 -2.22 1.85 -13.53
C LEU A 162 -2.64 3.04 -14.40
N ARG A 163 -1.79 4.06 -14.50
CA ARG A 163 -2.06 5.29 -15.26
C ARG A 163 -2.16 5.05 -16.77
N ASP A 164 -1.32 4.19 -17.31
CA ASP A 164 -1.25 3.91 -18.75
C ASP A 164 -1.98 2.60 -19.15
N ALA A 165 -2.71 1.99 -18.22
CA ALA A 165 -3.52 0.80 -18.44
C ALA A 165 -4.53 1.00 -19.60
N ARG A 166 -4.55 0.07 -20.55
CA ARG A 166 -5.40 0.13 -21.74
C ARG A 166 -6.63 -0.75 -21.63
N ASN A 167 -6.47 -1.95 -21.06
CA ASN A 167 -7.59 -2.87 -20.86
C ASN A 167 -8.16 -2.60 -19.47
N THR A 168 -9.21 -1.79 -19.37
CA THR A 168 -9.79 -1.40 -18.08
C THR A 168 -10.97 -2.28 -17.70
N LEU A 169 -11.32 -2.29 -16.41
CA LEU A 169 -12.52 -2.97 -15.90
C LEU A 169 -13.79 -2.58 -16.65
N ALA A 170 -13.99 -1.29 -16.92
CA ALA A 170 -15.13 -0.81 -17.69
C ALA A 170 -15.19 -1.43 -19.10
N LEU A 171 -14.04 -1.56 -19.79
CA LEU A 171 -13.97 -2.19 -21.12
C LEU A 171 -14.22 -3.71 -21.08
N ALA A 172 -13.63 -4.41 -20.12
CA ALA A 172 -13.75 -5.87 -20.02
C ALA A 172 -15.15 -6.32 -19.55
N THR A 173 -15.75 -5.58 -18.62
CA THR A 173 -17.07 -5.91 -18.06
C THR A 173 -18.21 -5.31 -18.86
N LYS A 174 -17.93 -4.31 -19.70
CA LYS A 174 -18.93 -3.52 -20.43
C LYS A 174 -19.94 -2.82 -19.51
N ALA A 175 -19.60 -2.66 -18.23
CA ALA A 175 -20.44 -1.94 -17.28
C ALA A 175 -20.30 -0.43 -17.47
N SER A 176 -21.39 0.30 -17.24
CA SER A 176 -21.43 1.76 -17.39
C SER A 176 -20.96 2.52 -16.15
N GLY A 177 -21.08 1.92 -14.96
CA GLY A 177 -20.70 2.52 -13.69
C GLY A 177 -19.43 1.90 -13.09
N LEU A 178 -18.73 2.68 -12.27
CA LEU A 178 -17.52 2.24 -11.56
C LEU A 178 -17.81 1.02 -10.67
N GLU A 179 -18.81 1.13 -9.78
CA GLU A 179 -19.18 0.04 -8.86
C GLU A 179 -19.57 -1.24 -9.61
N GLY A 180 -20.38 -1.11 -10.67
CA GLY A 180 -20.78 -2.25 -11.51
C GLY A 180 -19.58 -2.90 -12.22
N SER A 181 -18.62 -2.09 -12.67
CA SER A 181 -17.38 -2.59 -13.28
C SER A 181 -16.51 -3.35 -12.29
N ILE A 182 -16.40 -2.85 -11.05
CA ILE A 182 -15.67 -3.51 -9.96
C ILE A 182 -16.36 -4.81 -9.58
N TYR A 183 -17.68 -4.80 -9.36
CA TYR A 183 -18.44 -5.99 -8.98
C TYR A 183 -18.28 -7.11 -10.02
N ALA A 184 -18.52 -6.79 -11.30
CA ALA A 184 -18.39 -7.76 -12.40
C ALA A 184 -16.94 -8.23 -12.60
N GLY A 185 -15.95 -7.37 -12.36
CA GLY A 185 -14.55 -7.73 -12.40
C GLY A 185 -14.16 -8.71 -11.29
N LEU A 186 -14.62 -8.45 -10.05
CA LEU A 186 -14.42 -9.34 -8.92
C LEU A 186 -15.10 -10.69 -9.15
N GLU A 187 -16.31 -10.70 -9.70
CA GLU A 187 -17.02 -11.93 -10.05
C GLU A 187 -16.24 -12.79 -11.06
N GLN A 188 -15.73 -12.18 -12.14
CA GLN A 188 -14.94 -12.90 -13.14
C GLN A 188 -13.61 -13.40 -12.58
N LEU A 189 -12.84 -12.53 -11.89
CA LEU A 189 -11.54 -12.88 -11.36
C LEU A 189 -11.62 -13.99 -10.29
N THR A 190 -12.55 -13.84 -9.35
CA THR A 190 -12.74 -14.86 -8.30
C THR A 190 -13.33 -16.15 -8.86
N GLY A 191 -14.22 -16.07 -9.84
CA GLY A 191 -14.75 -17.24 -10.54
C GLY A 191 -13.64 -18.05 -11.21
N GLU A 192 -12.66 -17.39 -11.84
CA GLU A 192 -11.51 -18.06 -12.46
C GLU A 192 -10.55 -18.67 -11.42
N TYR A 193 -10.16 -17.92 -10.39
CA TYR A 193 -9.09 -18.34 -9.48
C TYR A 193 -9.58 -19.26 -8.35
N LEU A 194 -10.78 -19.02 -7.79
CA LEU A 194 -11.29 -19.76 -6.64
C LEU A 194 -11.96 -21.09 -7.03
N SER A 195 -12.31 -21.27 -8.31
CA SER A 195 -12.79 -22.55 -8.83
C SER A 195 -11.66 -23.48 -9.30
N ARG A 196 -10.45 -22.93 -9.48
CA ARG A 196 -9.27 -23.65 -9.97
C ARG A 196 -8.69 -24.60 -8.91
N GLU A 197 -8.24 -25.76 -9.37
CA GLU A 197 -7.39 -26.66 -8.60
C GLU A 197 -5.91 -26.34 -8.87
N TRP A 198 -5.15 -26.26 -7.79
CA TRP A 198 -3.73 -25.92 -7.82
C TRP A 198 -2.91 -27.17 -7.55
N LYS A 199 -2.15 -27.60 -8.56
CA LYS A 199 -1.39 -28.84 -8.49
C LYS A 199 -0.12 -28.63 -7.67
N ARG A 200 0.06 -29.46 -6.65
CA ARG A 200 1.30 -29.59 -5.89
C ARG A 200 2.25 -30.60 -6.55
N ASP A 201 3.55 -30.50 -6.28
CA ASP A 201 4.58 -31.35 -6.89
C ASP A 201 4.33 -32.86 -6.73
N ASP A 202 3.74 -33.29 -5.62
CA ASP A 202 3.37 -34.68 -5.34
C ASP A 202 2.08 -35.14 -6.06
N GLY A 203 1.46 -34.26 -6.84
CA GLY A 203 0.21 -34.50 -7.55
C GLY A 203 -1.04 -34.21 -6.73
N ALA A 204 -0.92 -33.81 -5.46
CA ALA A 204 -2.06 -33.37 -4.67
C ALA A 204 -2.67 -32.09 -5.25
N MET A 205 -3.99 -31.95 -5.13
CA MET A 205 -4.70 -30.75 -5.58
C MET A 205 -5.08 -29.92 -4.36
N LEU A 206 -4.61 -28.68 -4.34
CA LEU A 206 -4.96 -27.67 -3.35
C LEU A 206 -5.94 -26.67 -3.95
N ARG A 207 -6.59 -25.89 -3.09
CA ARG A 207 -7.45 -24.76 -3.48
C ARG A 207 -7.09 -23.55 -2.63
N ILE A 208 -7.44 -22.36 -3.13
CA ILE A 208 -7.30 -21.13 -2.34
C ILE A 208 -8.24 -21.21 -1.14
N GLU A 209 -7.68 -21.21 0.07
CA GLU A 209 -8.41 -21.36 1.34
C GLU A 209 -8.96 -20.02 1.86
N ARG A 210 -8.26 -18.93 1.50
CA ARG A 210 -8.62 -17.57 1.87
C ARG A 210 -8.25 -16.61 0.76
N CYS A 211 -9.24 -15.84 0.34
CA CYS A 211 -9.06 -14.71 -0.57
C CYS A 211 -9.48 -13.43 0.17
N LEU A 212 -8.54 -12.51 0.35
CA LEU A 212 -8.84 -11.20 0.93
C LEU A 212 -8.98 -10.18 -0.19
N ILE A 213 -9.93 -9.26 -0.04
CA ILE A 213 -10.16 -8.17 -1.00
C ILE A 213 -9.98 -6.85 -0.27
N ASP A 214 -9.13 -5.96 -0.78
CA ASP A 214 -8.97 -4.63 -0.17
C ASP A 214 -10.28 -3.84 -0.28
N ALA A 215 -10.67 -3.26 0.85
CA ALA A 215 -11.85 -2.42 0.97
C ALA A 215 -11.52 -1.03 1.53
N ASN A 216 -10.24 -0.63 1.53
CA ASN A 216 -9.79 0.67 2.05
C ASN A 216 -10.08 1.84 1.11
N TRP A 217 -10.24 1.59 -0.18
CA TRP A 217 -10.63 2.64 -1.12
C TRP A 217 -12.12 3.00 -0.94
N GLY A 218 -12.40 4.18 -0.39
CA GLY A 218 -13.76 4.59 0.01
C GLY A 218 -14.83 4.48 -1.08
N SER A 219 -14.45 4.69 -2.35
CA SER A 219 -15.35 4.56 -3.51
C SER A 219 -15.71 3.11 -3.85
N SER A 220 -14.94 2.12 -3.38
CA SER A 220 -15.20 0.69 -3.61
C SER A 220 -15.62 -0.07 -2.35
N THR A 221 -15.51 0.52 -1.15
CA THR A 221 -15.78 -0.18 0.12
C THR A 221 -17.14 -0.88 0.13
N ASP A 222 -18.23 -0.18 -0.17
CA ASP A 222 -19.56 -0.78 -0.07
C ASP A 222 -19.80 -1.88 -1.12
N VAL A 223 -19.26 -1.72 -2.34
CA VAL A 223 -19.36 -2.75 -3.38
C VAL A 223 -18.55 -4.00 -3.03
N VAL A 224 -17.37 -3.85 -2.41
CA VAL A 224 -16.57 -5.01 -1.95
C VAL A 224 -17.31 -5.78 -0.86
N TYR A 225 -17.93 -5.08 0.10
CA TYR A 225 -18.74 -5.72 1.15
C TYR A 225 -19.98 -6.41 0.58
N GLN A 226 -20.67 -5.77 -0.37
CA GLN A 226 -21.80 -6.36 -1.08
C GLN A 226 -21.37 -7.64 -1.81
N PHE A 227 -20.29 -7.56 -2.59
CA PHE A 227 -19.75 -8.69 -3.34
C PHE A 227 -19.39 -9.86 -2.42
N CYS A 228 -18.65 -9.58 -1.33
CA CYS A 228 -18.28 -10.61 -0.36
C CYS A 228 -19.48 -11.32 0.27
N ARG A 229 -20.59 -10.59 0.45
CA ARG A 229 -21.85 -11.15 0.97
C ARG A 229 -22.59 -12.03 -0.03
N GLN A 230 -22.57 -11.65 -1.31
CA GLN A 230 -23.43 -12.21 -2.36
C GLN A 230 -22.75 -13.27 -3.21
N SER A 231 -21.42 -13.35 -3.19
CA SER A 231 -20.65 -14.30 -3.99
C SER A 231 -20.95 -15.76 -3.63
N SER A 232 -20.89 -16.64 -4.64
CA SER A 232 -20.85 -18.10 -4.47
C SER A 232 -19.64 -18.57 -3.65
N HIS A 233 -18.59 -17.76 -3.54
CA HIS A 233 -17.36 -18.05 -2.80
C HIS A 233 -17.30 -17.39 -1.42
N ALA A 234 -18.45 -16.97 -0.85
CA ALA A 234 -18.55 -16.22 0.42
C ALA A 234 -17.88 -16.88 1.64
N SER A 235 -17.62 -18.20 1.63
CA SER A 235 -16.88 -18.89 2.69
C SER A 235 -15.36 -18.62 2.65
N VAL A 236 -14.83 -18.34 1.47
CA VAL A 236 -13.40 -18.16 1.17
C VAL A 236 -13.03 -16.69 1.07
N ILE A 237 -13.88 -15.86 0.45
CA ILE A 237 -13.61 -14.43 0.28
C ILE A 237 -13.93 -13.62 1.55
N MET A 238 -13.17 -12.56 1.81
CA MET A 238 -13.42 -11.67 2.95
C MET A 238 -12.91 -10.24 2.65
N PRO A 239 -13.68 -9.19 3.01
CA PRO A 239 -13.18 -7.81 2.95
C PRO A 239 -12.03 -7.61 3.93
N SER A 240 -11.08 -6.76 3.56
CA SER A 240 -9.90 -6.47 4.37
C SER A 240 -9.61 -4.96 4.44
N HIS A 241 -8.99 -4.55 5.55
CA HIS A 241 -8.59 -3.18 5.82
C HIS A 241 -7.18 -3.16 6.41
N GLY A 242 -6.19 -2.76 5.62
CA GLY A 242 -4.88 -2.39 6.13
C GLY A 242 -4.98 -1.09 6.95
N ARG A 243 -4.36 -1.05 8.14
CA ARG A 243 -4.28 0.15 8.97
C ARG A 243 -2.82 0.54 9.14
N PHE A 244 -2.57 1.83 8.94
CA PHE A 244 -1.33 2.44 9.35
C PHE A 244 -1.28 2.48 10.89
N VAL A 245 -0.38 1.71 11.48
CA VAL A 245 -0.12 1.72 12.92
C VAL A 245 1.25 2.31 13.12
N GLY A 246 1.29 3.60 13.45
CA GLY A 246 2.53 4.30 13.75
C GLY A 246 2.95 4.14 15.20
N ALA A 247 4.11 4.70 15.57
CA ALA A 247 4.65 4.63 16.92
C ALA A 247 3.71 5.25 17.99
N SER A 248 2.83 6.16 17.59
CA SER A 248 1.80 6.79 18.45
C SER A 248 0.49 5.98 18.56
N SER A 249 0.26 5.01 17.68
CA SER A 249 -0.99 4.25 17.55
C SER A 249 -0.99 2.99 18.43
N GLN A 250 -2.14 2.60 18.96
CA GLN A 250 -2.25 1.37 19.76
C GLN A 250 -1.98 0.13 18.88
N PRO A 251 -0.99 -0.72 19.20
CA PRO A 251 -0.69 -1.92 18.43
C PRO A 251 -1.77 -2.98 18.60
N PHE A 252 -1.92 -3.86 17.61
CA PHE A 252 -2.92 -4.94 17.62
C PHE A 252 -2.75 -5.92 18.79
N SER A 253 -1.52 -6.11 19.27
CA SER A 253 -1.20 -6.93 20.45
C SER A 253 -1.85 -6.43 21.75
N GLU A 254 -2.13 -5.12 21.85
CA GLU A 254 -2.71 -4.50 23.04
C GLU A 254 -4.25 -4.44 23.00
N TYR A 255 -4.88 -4.87 21.91
CA TYR A 255 -6.33 -4.87 21.81
C TYR A 255 -6.95 -5.88 22.77
N ARG A 256 -7.85 -5.40 23.64
CA ARG A 256 -8.66 -6.27 24.50
C ARG A 256 -9.70 -7.01 23.67
N ARG A 257 -9.56 -8.33 23.59
CA ARG A 257 -10.50 -9.23 22.93
C ARG A 257 -11.90 -9.08 23.51
N LYS A 258 -12.89 -8.78 22.65
CA LYS A 258 -14.31 -8.83 23.01
C LYS A 258 -14.93 -10.18 22.58
N PRO A 259 -16.06 -10.60 23.17
CA PRO A 259 -16.76 -11.79 22.74
C PRO A 259 -17.09 -11.78 21.24
N GLY A 260 -16.68 -12.84 20.53
CA GLY A 260 -16.87 -12.99 19.08
C GLY A 260 -15.76 -12.40 18.20
N ASP A 261 -14.81 -11.66 18.78
CA ASP A 261 -13.61 -11.20 18.08
C ASP A 261 -12.63 -12.37 17.87
N ARG A 262 -12.01 -12.39 16.69
CA ARG A 262 -10.81 -13.19 16.43
C ARG A 262 -9.61 -12.26 16.38
N LEU A 263 -8.54 -12.59 17.10
CA LEU A 263 -7.27 -11.90 17.04
C LEU A 263 -6.23 -12.92 16.61
N GLY A 264 -5.25 -12.46 15.84
CA GLY A 264 -4.08 -13.25 15.49
C GLY A 264 -2.85 -12.36 15.35
N HIS A 265 -1.88 -12.82 14.59
CA HIS A 265 -0.58 -12.19 14.46
C HIS A 265 -0.68 -10.83 13.74
N ASN A 266 -0.73 -9.72 14.48
CA ASN A 266 -0.87 -8.36 13.93
C ASN A 266 -2.10 -8.18 13.00
N TRP A 267 -3.18 -8.91 13.29
CA TRP A 267 -4.49 -8.74 12.66
C TRP A 267 -5.61 -9.07 13.63
N ARG A 268 -6.80 -8.53 13.35
CA ARG A 268 -8.05 -8.86 14.06
C ARG A 268 -9.23 -8.93 13.12
N MET A 269 -10.22 -9.74 13.48
CA MET A 269 -11.55 -9.75 12.88
C MET A 269 -12.55 -9.40 13.98
N PRO A 270 -13.04 -8.15 14.02
CA PRO A 270 -14.05 -7.77 14.98
C PRO A 270 -15.32 -8.61 14.79
N ASN A 271 -16.06 -8.81 15.87
CA ASN A 271 -17.40 -9.34 15.79
C ASN A 271 -18.31 -8.36 15.03
N VAL A 272 -19.22 -8.91 14.22
CA VAL A 272 -20.11 -8.14 13.37
C VAL A 272 -21.13 -7.40 14.25
N HIS A 273 -21.15 -6.06 14.17
CA HIS A 273 -22.14 -5.21 14.84
C HIS A 273 -22.77 -4.24 13.82
N GLY A 274 -24.09 -4.08 13.86
CA GLY A 274 -24.81 -3.11 13.02
C GLY A 274 -25.14 -3.59 11.59
N LYS A 275 -25.30 -2.65 10.64
CA LYS A 275 -25.84 -2.89 9.29
C LYS A 275 -24.91 -3.65 8.32
N ARG A 276 -23.60 -3.70 8.56
CA ARG A 276 -22.64 -4.45 7.72
C ARG A 276 -22.49 -5.87 8.26
N ALA A 277 -23.30 -6.80 7.75
CA ALA A 277 -23.40 -8.19 8.25
C ALA A 277 -22.20 -9.10 7.92
N VAL A 278 -21.18 -8.61 7.22
CA VAL A 278 -20.03 -9.40 6.76
C VAL A 278 -18.84 -9.17 7.69
N ARG A 279 -18.21 -10.26 8.16
CA ARG A 279 -16.93 -10.19 8.88
C ARG A 279 -15.87 -9.64 7.94
N HIS A 280 -15.00 -8.76 8.44
CA HIS A 280 -13.83 -8.27 7.73
C HIS A 280 -12.59 -8.48 8.58
N VAL A 281 -11.42 -8.46 7.96
CA VAL A 281 -10.14 -8.43 8.65
C VAL A 281 -9.58 -7.02 8.68
N VAL A 282 -8.96 -6.65 9.79
CA VAL A 282 -8.15 -5.45 9.94
C VAL A 282 -6.75 -5.89 10.33
N TYR A 283 -5.72 -5.38 9.66
CA TYR A 283 -4.32 -5.76 9.91
C TYR A 283 -3.38 -4.56 9.93
N ASP A 284 -2.23 -4.74 10.56
CA ASP A 284 -1.17 -3.72 10.63
C ASP A 284 -0.34 -3.73 9.35
N THR A 285 -0.53 -2.73 8.49
CA THR A 285 0.16 -2.69 7.20
C THR A 285 1.67 -2.54 7.37
N ASN A 286 2.12 -1.73 8.34
CA ASN A 286 3.55 -1.48 8.58
C ASN A 286 4.26 -2.75 9.02
N TYR A 287 3.67 -3.46 9.99
CA TYR A 287 4.21 -4.74 10.46
C TYR A 287 4.34 -5.75 9.32
N TRP A 288 3.27 -5.94 8.53
CA TRP A 288 3.24 -6.96 7.49
C TRP A 288 4.12 -6.61 6.27
N LYS A 289 4.37 -5.32 6.00
CA LYS A 289 5.35 -4.88 5.00
C LYS A 289 6.78 -5.22 5.42
N THR A 290 7.15 -4.90 6.67
CA THR A 290 8.44 -5.33 7.24
C THR A 290 8.57 -6.84 7.27
N PHE A 291 7.49 -7.54 7.65
CA PHE A 291 7.42 -9.01 7.64
C PHE A 291 7.77 -9.59 6.27
N ILE A 292 7.20 -9.06 5.19
CA ILE A 292 7.45 -9.55 3.83
C ILE A 292 8.89 -9.25 3.38
N HIS A 293 9.38 -8.04 3.61
CA HIS A 293 10.77 -7.69 3.26
C HIS A 293 11.79 -8.55 4.01
N ALA A 294 11.54 -8.88 5.27
CA ALA A 294 12.37 -9.81 6.02
C ALA A 294 12.44 -11.20 5.34
N ARG A 295 11.32 -11.70 4.78
CA ARG A 295 11.28 -13.01 4.11
C ARG A 295 11.95 -12.99 2.74
N LEU A 296 11.81 -11.87 2.02
CA LEU A 296 12.51 -11.65 0.77
C LEU A 296 14.03 -11.52 0.98
N ALA A 297 14.48 -11.08 2.16
CA ALA A 297 15.90 -10.99 2.48
C ALA A 297 16.53 -12.33 2.92
N VAL A 298 15.76 -13.25 3.49
CA VAL A 298 16.24 -14.59 3.88
C VAL A 298 16.79 -15.32 2.65
N ALA A 299 17.94 -15.99 2.75
CA ALA A 299 18.57 -16.66 1.61
C ALA A 299 17.72 -17.82 1.04
N MET A 300 17.89 -18.12 -0.26
CA MET A 300 17.21 -19.27 -0.87
C MET A 300 17.65 -20.57 -0.18
N GLY A 301 16.68 -21.37 0.27
CA GLY A 301 16.91 -22.63 1.00
C GLY A 301 16.82 -22.51 2.52
N ASP A 302 16.86 -21.29 3.06
CA ASP A 302 16.66 -21.05 4.49
C ASP A 302 15.16 -20.95 4.83
N ARG A 303 14.84 -21.36 6.06
CA ARG A 303 13.48 -21.31 6.61
C ARG A 303 12.94 -19.88 6.65
N GLY A 304 11.71 -19.69 6.21
CA GLY A 304 11.05 -18.38 6.16
C GLY A 304 11.42 -17.53 4.94
N CYS A 305 12.13 -18.12 3.95
CA CYS A 305 12.38 -17.48 2.66
C CYS A 305 11.07 -17.29 1.88
N LEU A 306 10.93 -16.13 1.22
CA LEU A 306 9.91 -15.91 0.18
C LEU A 306 10.57 -15.90 -1.20
N SER A 307 10.06 -16.72 -2.12
CA SER A 307 10.58 -16.88 -3.48
C SER A 307 9.52 -16.65 -4.56
N LEU A 308 9.98 -16.41 -5.79
CA LEU A 308 9.17 -16.16 -6.98
C LEU A 308 9.27 -17.36 -7.95
N PHE A 309 8.17 -17.67 -8.64
CA PHE A 309 8.15 -18.73 -9.66
C PHE A 309 9.07 -18.45 -10.86
N GLY A 310 9.44 -19.47 -11.62
CA GLY A 310 10.18 -19.39 -12.88
C GLY A 310 11.68 -19.16 -12.69
N ASP A 311 12.39 -18.88 -13.78
CA ASP A 311 13.86 -18.94 -13.85
C ASP A 311 14.52 -17.65 -14.38
N SER A 312 13.73 -16.66 -14.78
CA SER A 312 14.20 -15.40 -15.33
C SER A 312 13.79 -14.21 -14.46
N PRO A 313 14.74 -13.45 -13.87
CA PRO A 313 14.43 -12.25 -13.11
C PRO A 313 13.67 -11.18 -13.92
N ASP A 314 13.94 -11.08 -15.22
CA ASP A 314 13.31 -10.06 -16.09
C ASP A 314 11.78 -10.17 -16.10
N GLN A 315 11.22 -11.37 -15.92
CA GLN A 315 9.77 -11.57 -15.87
C GLN A 315 9.13 -10.96 -14.61
N HIS A 316 9.93 -10.74 -13.56
CA HIS A 316 9.49 -10.19 -12.28
C HIS A 316 9.85 -8.72 -12.10
N ARG A 317 10.46 -8.07 -13.10
CA ARG A 317 10.97 -6.71 -12.95
C ARG A 317 9.90 -5.73 -12.47
N LEU A 318 8.75 -5.65 -13.15
CA LEU A 318 7.64 -4.79 -12.72
C LEU A 318 7.10 -5.19 -11.34
N PHE A 319 6.99 -6.50 -11.08
CA PHE A 319 6.53 -6.99 -9.78
C PHE A 319 7.45 -6.53 -8.64
N ALA A 320 8.76 -6.68 -8.83
CA ALA A 320 9.78 -6.27 -7.88
C ALA A 320 9.77 -4.75 -7.66
N GLU A 321 9.61 -3.96 -8.72
CA GLU A 321 9.48 -2.50 -8.62
C GLU A 321 8.27 -2.09 -7.76
N HIS A 322 7.14 -2.80 -7.85
CA HIS A 322 6.00 -2.56 -6.95
C HIS A 322 6.33 -2.89 -5.49
N LEU A 323 7.06 -3.97 -5.23
CA LEU A 323 7.47 -4.40 -3.89
C LEU A 323 8.50 -3.48 -3.23
N SER A 324 9.27 -2.75 -4.03
CA SER A 324 10.25 -1.75 -3.59
C SER A 324 9.77 -0.31 -3.78
N ALA A 325 8.53 -0.08 -4.22
CA ALA A 325 7.99 1.25 -4.48
C ALA A 325 7.91 2.09 -3.20
N GLU A 326 7.81 1.45 -2.04
CA GLU A 326 7.87 2.07 -0.72
C GLU A 326 9.24 1.90 -0.07
N TYR A 327 9.54 2.77 0.88
CA TYR A 327 10.73 2.71 1.71
C TYR A 327 10.36 2.75 3.19
N ARG A 328 11.26 2.23 4.02
CA ARG A 328 11.05 2.03 5.44
C ARG A 328 11.74 3.11 6.25
N VAL A 329 10.98 3.82 7.06
CA VAL A 329 11.47 4.83 8.01
C VAL A 329 11.29 4.32 9.42
N LYS A 330 12.37 4.25 10.20
CA LYS A 330 12.30 3.92 11.62
C LYS A 330 11.77 5.13 12.37
N THR A 331 10.57 5.01 12.94
CA THR A 331 9.94 6.06 13.74
C THR A 331 9.87 5.63 15.20
N GLU A 332 10.33 6.50 16.09
CA GLU A 332 10.23 6.30 17.54
C GLU A 332 9.13 7.15 18.14
N GLY A 333 8.34 6.56 19.03
CA GLY A 333 7.24 7.24 19.69
C GLY A 333 6.67 6.43 20.84
N ARG A 334 6.34 7.11 21.95
CA ARG A 334 5.79 6.49 23.17
C ARG A 334 6.60 5.28 23.67
N GLY A 335 7.93 5.33 23.56
CA GLY A 335 8.83 4.25 24.01
C GLY A 335 8.86 3.02 23.10
N ARG A 336 8.38 3.11 21.86
CA ARG A 336 8.45 2.05 20.84
C ARG A 336 9.09 2.57 19.57
N THR A 337 9.87 1.72 18.93
CA THR A 337 10.40 1.92 17.58
C THR A 337 9.54 1.08 16.63
N VAL A 338 8.97 1.70 15.60
CA VAL A 338 8.15 1.05 14.57
C VAL A 338 8.73 1.40 13.21
N ASP A 339 8.74 0.42 12.31
CA ASP A 339 9.06 0.62 10.90
C ASP A 339 7.83 1.17 10.18
N GLU A 340 7.83 2.45 9.81
CA GLU A 340 6.76 3.09 9.05
C GLU A 340 7.10 3.08 7.55
N TRP A 341 6.19 2.57 6.73
CA TRP A 341 6.39 2.46 5.29
C TRP A 341 5.79 3.67 4.57
N LYS A 342 6.58 4.30 3.71
CA LYS A 342 6.21 5.51 2.98
C LYS A 342 6.43 5.31 1.48
N MET A 343 5.60 5.98 0.68
CA MET A 343 5.72 5.95 -0.77
C MET A 343 6.99 6.66 -1.23
N ARG A 344 7.78 6.07 -2.12
CA ARG A 344 8.94 6.75 -2.70
C ARG A 344 8.49 7.94 -3.57
N PRO A 345 9.31 9.01 -3.65
CA PRO A 345 9.01 10.19 -4.48
C PRO A 345 8.82 9.87 -5.97
N GLU A 346 9.44 8.80 -6.44
CA GLU A 346 9.44 8.36 -7.85
C GLU A 346 8.06 7.85 -8.33
N ARG A 347 7.02 7.83 -7.46
CA ARG A 347 5.61 7.53 -7.77
C ARG A 347 5.41 6.22 -8.56
N GLY A 348 6.09 5.15 -8.16
CA GLY A 348 5.79 3.79 -8.63
C GLY A 348 4.47 3.27 -8.04
N ASP A 349 3.78 2.42 -8.80
CA ASP A 349 2.61 1.68 -8.29
C ASP A 349 3.05 0.66 -7.23
N ASN A 350 2.28 0.47 -6.16
CA ASN A 350 2.61 -0.44 -5.05
C ASN A 350 1.60 -1.60 -4.88
N HIS A 351 0.61 -1.71 -5.76
CA HIS A 351 -0.57 -2.57 -5.54
C HIS A 351 -0.24 -4.05 -5.33
N TRP A 352 0.79 -4.59 -6.00
CA TRP A 352 1.22 -5.98 -5.77
C TRP A 352 1.94 -6.18 -4.44
N PHE A 353 2.55 -5.14 -3.89
CA PHE A 353 3.11 -5.21 -2.54
C PHE A 353 2.00 -5.35 -1.51
N ASP A 354 0.97 -4.52 -1.61
CA ASP A 354 -0.22 -4.61 -0.76
C ASP A 354 -0.92 -5.97 -0.92
N CYS A 355 -0.98 -6.52 -2.14
CA CYS A 355 -1.47 -7.87 -2.38
C CYS A 355 -0.66 -8.96 -1.68
N LEU A 356 0.67 -8.90 -1.75
CA LEU A 356 1.55 -9.89 -1.14
C LEU A 356 1.50 -9.83 0.40
N VAL A 357 1.46 -8.61 0.94
CA VAL A 357 1.18 -8.35 2.36
C VAL A 357 -0.13 -9.02 2.78
N GLY A 358 -1.20 -8.79 2.02
CA GLY A 358 -2.50 -9.35 2.30
C GLY A 358 -2.57 -10.87 2.17
N CYS A 359 -1.83 -11.48 1.23
CA CYS A 359 -1.68 -12.95 1.17
C CYS A 359 -1.05 -13.52 2.44
N SER A 360 -0.08 -12.81 3.02
CA SER A 360 0.60 -13.23 4.25
C SER A 360 -0.32 -13.15 5.47
N VAL A 361 -1.14 -12.10 5.54
CA VAL A 361 -2.21 -11.98 6.54
C VAL A 361 -3.20 -13.15 6.38
N ALA A 362 -3.61 -13.46 5.15
CA ALA A 362 -4.50 -14.57 4.85
C ALA A 362 -3.92 -15.92 5.30
N ALA A 363 -2.61 -16.13 5.14
CA ALA A 363 -1.92 -17.35 5.57
C ALA A 363 -1.91 -17.47 7.10
N SER A 364 -1.63 -16.37 7.80
CA SER A 364 -1.74 -16.33 9.26
C SER A 364 -3.15 -16.64 9.76
N ILE A 365 -4.18 -16.21 9.03
CA ILE A 365 -5.58 -16.53 9.36
C ILE A 365 -5.86 -18.03 9.20
N GLN A 366 -5.22 -18.70 8.22
CA GLN A 366 -5.36 -20.13 8.00
C GLN A 366 -4.50 -20.98 8.95
N GLY A 367 -3.49 -20.40 9.60
CA GLY A 367 -2.75 -21.07 10.68
C GLY A 367 -1.24 -21.10 10.52
N ALA A 368 -0.67 -20.48 9.47
CA ALA A 368 0.77 -20.30 9.38
C ALA A 368 1.28 -19.42 10.55
N VAL A 369 2.38 -19.84 11.20
CA VAL A 369 2.91 -19.26 12.45
C VAL A 369 4.42 -19.10 12.47
#